data_AF-A0AAW5SHE0-F1
#
_entry.id   AF-A0AAW5SHE0-F1
#
_cell.length_a   1.000
_cell.length_b   1.000
_cell.length_c   1.000
_cell.angle_alpha   90.00
_cell.angle_beta   90.00
_cell.angle_gamma   90.00
#
_symmetry.space_group_name_H-M   'P 1'
#
loop_
_entity.id
_entity.type
_entity.pdbx_description
1 polymer ?
#
loop_
_entity_poly.entity_id
_entity_poly.type
_entity_poly.pdbx_seq_one_letter_code
_entity_poly.pdbx_strand_id
1 'polypeptide(L)' 'MSTPDQHAQVEIEIEDPDTGERHTFTAATEEEATAAAEDYFGVNEAQERDND' A
#
# COMPACT_ATOMS: atom_id res chain seq x y z
N MET A 1 -16.87 -20.17 22.58
CA MET A 1 -15.83 -20.28 21.53
C MET A 1 -15.45 -18.89 21.14
N SER A 2 -14.28 -18.43 21.56
CA SER A 2 -13.73 -17.15 21.13
C SER A 2 -12.46 -17.48 20.38
N THR A 3 -12.47 -17.33 19.06
CA THR A 3 -11.26 -17.20 18.26
C THR A 3 -10.81 -15.75 18.38
N PRO A 4 -9.77 -15.41 19.16
CA PRO A 4 -9.23 -14.07 19.16
C PRO A 4 -8.14 -14.04 18.09
N ASP A 5 -8.55 -14.15 16.83
CA ASP A 5 -7.60 -14.06 15.71
C ASP A 5 -8.28 -13.32 14.55
N GLN A 6 -8.88 -12.19 14.89
CA GLN A 6 -8.98 -11.09 13.97
C GLN A 6 -7.80 -10.20 14.32
N HIS A 7 -6.61 -10.56 13.84
CA HIS A 7 -5.64 -9.53 13.49
C HIS A 7 -6.44 -8.55 12.63
N ALA A 8 -6.82 -7.40 13.20
CA ALA A 8 -7.60 -6.38 12.52
C ALA A 8 -6.69 -5.72 11.48
N GLN A 9 -6.30 -6.51 10.48
CA GLN A 9 -5.52 -6.07 9.35
C GLN A 9 -6.40 -5.16 8.50
N VAL A 10 -5.87 -4.00 8.18
CA VAL A 10 -6.49 -3.05 7.28
C VAL A 10 -6.09 -3.46 5.87
N GLU A 11 -7.10 -3.59 5.01
CA GLU A 11 -6.91 -3.88 3.59
C GLU A 11 -7.31 -2.63 2.79
N ILE A 12 -6.40 -2.11 1.96
CA ILE A 12 -6.63 -0.96 1.10
C ILE A 12 -6.47 -1.42 -0.35
N GLU A 13 -7.50 -1.22 -1.17
CA GLU A 13 -7.42 -1.43 -2.62
C GLU A 13 -7.12 -0.09 -3.30
N ILE A 14 -6.06 -0.05 -4.12
CA ILE A 14 -5.65 1.14 -4.87
C ILE A 14 -5.53 0.75 -6.33
N GLU A 15 -6.19 1.53 -7.18
CA GLU A 15 -6.07 1.43 -8.64
C GLU A 15 -4.88 2.27 -9.10
N ASP A 16 -3.95 1.64 -9.80
CA ASP A 16 -2.83 2.29 -10.45
C ASP A 16 -3.34 3.16 -11.61
N PRO A 17 -3.15 4.49 -11.58
CA PRO A 17 -3.67 5.36 -12.63
C PRO A 17 -2.92 5.21 -13.98
N ASP A 18 -1.69 4.69 -13.96
CA ASP A 18 -0.83 4.57 -15.15
C ASP A 18 -1.14 3.30 -15.97
N THR A 19 -1.49 2.21 -15.29
CA THR A 19 -1.72 0.88 -15.86
C THR A 19 -3.18 0.43 -15.75
N GLY A 20 -3.96 1.02 -14.84
CA GLY A 20 -5.33 0.61 -14.51
C GLY A 20 -5.41 -0.70 -13.71
N GLU A 21 -4.29 -1.19 -13.18
CA GLU A 21 -4.26 -2.40 -12.35
C GLU A 21 -4.66 -2.09 -10.90
N ARG A 22 -5.41 -2.99 -10.25
CA ARG A 22 -5.81 -2.82 -8.84
C ARG A 22 -4.88 -3.63 -7.94
N HIS A 23 -4.24 -2.94 -7.00
CA HIS A 23 -3.37 -3.52 -5.99
C HIS A 23 -4.06 -3.51 -4.63
N THR A 24 -3.89 -4.59 -3.87
CA THR A 24 -4.41 -4.69 -2.50
C THR A 24 -3.26 -4.73 -1.51
N PHE A 25 -3.24 -3.78 -0.59
CA PHE A 25 -2.24 -3.65 0.46
C PHE A 25 -2.86 -4.03 1.79
N THR A 26 -2.19 -4.91 2.54
CA THR A 26 -2.66 -5.38 3.84
C THR A 26 -1.62 -5.06 4.92
N ALA A 27 -2.05 -4.39 5.99
CA ALA A 27 -1.17 -4.03 7.10
C ALA A 27 -1.91 -4.02 8.44
N ALA A 28 -1.17 -3.86 9.54
CA ALA A 28 -1.77 -3.81 10.88
C ALA A 28 -2.57 -2.52 11.13
N THR A 29 -2.28 -1.44 10.38
CA THR A 29 -2.96 -0.15 10.45
C THR A 29 -3.17 0.45 9.06
N GLU A 30 -4.10 1.40 8.95
CA GLU A 30 -4.35 2.14 7.69
C GLU A 30 -3.13 2.96 7.26
N GLU A 31 -2.40 3.54 8.21
CA GLU A 31 -1.19 4.31 7.97
C GLU A 31 -0.08 3.43 7.36
N GLU A 32 0.13 2.21 7.89
CA GLU A 32 1.11 1.27 7.33
C GLU A 32 0.69 0.74 5.96
N ALA A 33 -0.60 0.47 5.73
CA ALA A 33 -1.09 0.02 4.44
C ALA A 33 -0.97 1.13 3.37
N THR A 34 -1.19 2.39 3.77
CA THR A 34 -1.02 3.55 2.90
C THR A 34 0.45 3.78 2.58
N ALA A 35 1.34 3.74 3.58
CA ALA A 35 2.78 3.89 3.37
C ALA A 35 3.35 2.79 2.45
N ALA A 36 2.87 1.54 2.59
CA ALA A 36 3.24 0.44 1.70
C ALA A 36 2.79 0.67 0.26
N ALA A 37 1.63 1.30 0.06
CA ALA A 37 1.17 1.67 -1.26
C ALA A 37 1.97 2.83 -1.85
N GLU A 38 2.24 3.88 -1.06
CA GLU A 38 3.04 5.03 -1.47
C GLU A 38 4.47 4.62 -1.89
N ASP A 39 5.06 3.66 -1.18
CA ASP A 39 6.33 3.00 -1.52
C ASP A 39 6.21 2.19 -2.82
N TYR A 40 5.18 1.36 -2.95
CA TYR A 40 4.94 0.52 -4.13
C TYR A 40 4.74 1.33 -5.42
N PHE A 41 3.93 2.40 -5.37
CA PHE A 41 3.72 3.30 -6.48
C PHE A 41 4.90 4.27 -6.70
N GLY A 42 5.92 4.22 -5.83
CA GLY A 42 7.12 5.05 -5.98
C GLY A 42 6.83 6.55 -5.91
N VAL A 43 5.72 6.96 -5.28
CA VAL A 43 5.35 8.38 -5.13
C VAL A 43 6.45 9.15 -4.40
N ASN A 44 7.29 8.45 -3.63
CA ASN A 44 8.43 9.00 -2.92
C ASN A 44 9.80 8.86 -3.64
N GLU A 45 9.91 8.07 -4.72
CA GLU A 45 11.22 7.77 -5.37
C GLU A 45 11.32 8.22 -6.85
N ALA A 46 10.23 8.72 -7.45
CA ALA A 46 10.25 9.23 -8.84
C ALA A 46 11.02 10.57 -9.03
N GLN A 47 11.70 11.11 -8.00
CA GLN A 47 12.37 12.42 -8.11
C GLN A 47 13.91 12.39 -8.12
N GLU A 48 14.59 11.24 -8.01
CA GLU A 48 16.07 11.23 -7.91
C GLU A 48 16.83 10.41 -8.98
N ARG A 49 16.17 9.90 -10.03
CA ARG A 49 16.82 9.07 -11.07
C ARG A 49 17.10 9.76 -12.40
N ASP A 50 16.92 11.07 -12.50
CA ASP A 50 17.23 11.87 -13.70
C ASP A 50 18.12 13.07 -13.32
N ASN A 51 19.34 12.80 -12.84
CA ASN A 51 20.42 13.80 -12.78
C ASN A 51 21.81 13.15 -12.70
N ASP A 52 22.24 12.45 -13.75
CA ASP A 52 23.67 12.33 -14.12
C ASP A 52 23.83 12.20 -15.65
#